data_AF-A0A820K0B1-F1
#
_entry.id   AF-A0A820K0B1-F1
#
_cell.length_a   1.000
_cell.length_b   1.000
_cell.length_c   1.000
_cell.angle_alpha   90.00
_cell.angle_beta   90.00
_cell.angle_gamma   90.00
#
_symmetry.space_group_name_H-M   'P 1'
#
loop_
_entity.id
_entity.type
_entity.pdbx_description
1 polymer ?
#
loop_
_entity_poly.entity_id
_entity_poly.type
_entity_poly.pdbx_seq_one_letter_code
_entity_poly.pdbx_strand_id
1 'polypeptide(L)'
;MSITFKKKVSSTPNTRLPSGTHLNSNGTLLLTSSGISSLDTFIGEGLPIGSLVLIYEDKYSTISDSILRCYLSEGIYNKHDLFISALRNDPTENLPTKEEYKLIDNDLNNEND
;
A
#
# COMPACT_ATOMS: atom_id res chain seq x y z
N MET A 1 13.09 -46.71 -11.83
CA MET A 1 13.40 -45.65 -12.82
C MET A 1 12.77 -44.38 -12.28
N SER A 2 13.57 -43.43 -11.80
CA SER A 2 13.05 -42.21 -11.15
C SER A 2 12.90 -41.09 -12.18
N ILE A 3 11.70 -40.56 -12.30
CA ILE A 3 11.36 -39.40 -13.13
C ILE A 3 11.57 -38.14 -12.30
N THR A 4 12.59 -37.34 -12.65
CA THR A 4 12.90 -36.06 -11.99
C THR A 4 12.47 -34.90 -12.88
N PHE A 5 11.53 -34.09 -12.40
CA PHE A 5 11.11 -32.87 -13.06
C PHE A 5 12.07 -31.72 -12.71
N LYS A 6 12.83 -31.22 -13.70
CA LYS A 6 13.60 -29.98 -13.55
C LYS A 6 12.78 -28.80 -14.07
N LYS A 7 12.34 -27.92 -13.17
CA LYS A 7 11.72 -26.64 -13.52
C LYS A 7 12.73 -25.78 -14.29
N LYS A 8 12.46 -25.52 -15.58
CA LYS A 8 13.24 -24.61 -16.41
C LYS A 8 12.98 -23.18 -15.93
N VAL A 9 13.91 -22.61 -15.18
CA VAL A 9 13.91 -21.17 -14.88
C VAL A 9 14.46 -20.49 -16.14
N SER A 10 13.58 -20.00 -17.02
CA SER A 10 14.02 -19.17 -18.13
C SER A 10 14.71 -17.94 -17.56
N SER A 11 15.89 -17.62 -18.08
CA SER A 11 16.52 -16.30 -17.94
C SER A 11 15.44 -15.22 -17.94
N THR A 12 15.39 -14.43 -16.87
CA THR A 12 14.43 -13.35 -16.63
C THR A 12 14.11 -12.61 -17.92
N PRO A 13 12.91 -12.77 -18.52
CA PRO A 13 12.41 -11.69 -19.35
C PRO A 13 12.41 -10.44 -18.45
N ASN A 14 12.81 -9.29 -18.97
CA ASN A 14 12.61 -8.01 -18.30
C ASN A 14 11.09 -7.76 -18.17
N THR A 15 10.42 -8.50 -17.29
CA THR A 15 9.01 -8.33 -16.98
C THR A 15 8.94 -7.07 -16.15
N ARG A 16 8.68 -5.96 -16.83
CA ARG A 16 8.39 -4.69 -16.18
C ARG A 16 7.12 -4.91 -15.37
N LEU A 17 7.24 -4.87 -14.05
CA LEU A 17 6.09 -4.89 -13.17
C LEU A 17 5.27 -3.60 -13.41
N PRO A 18 3.95 -3.62 -13.18
CA PRO A 18 3.14 -2.42 -13.16
C PRO A 18 3.76 -1.36 -12.22
N SER A 19 3.63 -0.08 -12.56
CA SER A 19 4.08 1.01 -11.71
C SER A 19 3.47 0.91 -10.31
N GLY A 20 4.23 1.25 -9.26
CA GLY A 20 3.73 1.17 -7.88
C GLY A 20 3.51 -0.25 -7.35
N THR A 21 4.03 -1.27 -8.04
CA THR A 21 3.96 -2.66 -7.59
C THR A 21 5.34 -3.29 -7.49
N HIS A 22 5.49 -4.19 -6.53
CA HIS A 22 6.70 -4.97 -6.33
C HIS A 22 6.32 -6.39 -5.91
N LEU A 23 7.26 -7.32 -6.04
CA LEU A 23 7.07 -8.68 -5.53
C LEU A 23 7.46 -8.73 -4.06
N ASN A 24 6.75 -9.54 -3.28
CA ASN A 24 7.17 -9.87 -1.92
C ASN A 24 8.57 -10.51 -1.89
N SER A 25 9.18 -10.58 -0.71
CA SER A 25 10.49 -11.21 -0.50
C SER A 25 10.66 -12.62 -1.13
N ASN A 26 9.58 -13.40 -1.25
CA ASN A 26 9.61 -14.75 -1.84
C ASN A 26 9.34 -14.79 -3.36
N GLY A 27 9.02 -13.66 -3.99
CA GLY A 27 8.72 -13.56 -5.42
C GLY A 27 7.38 -14.18 -5.85
N THR A 28 6.47 -14.44 -4.92
CA THR A 28 5.22 -15.18 -5.17
C THR A 28 3.99 -14.29 -5.27
N LEU A 29 3.98 -13.16 -4.58
CA LEU A 29 2.84 -12.23 -4.53
C LEU A 29 3.25 -10.88 -5.06
N LEU A 30 2.38 -10.30 -5.88
CA LEU A 30 2.50 -8.90 -6.29
C LEU A 30 1.84 -8.03 -5.22
N LEU A 31 2.59 -7.09 -4.69
CA LEU A 31 2.19 -6.18 -3.63
C LEU A 31 2.14 -4.74 -4.17
N THR A 32 1.32 -3.92 -3.55
CA THR A 32 1.30 -2.46 -3.70
C THR A 32 1.43 -1.80 -2.34
N SER A 33 1.90 -0.55 -2.29
CA SER A 33 2.09 0.17 -1.03
C SER A 33 0.77 0.74 -0.51
N SER A 34 0.62 0.82 0.81
CA SER A 34 -0.46 1.58 1.47
C SER A 34 -0.24 3.10 1.41
N GLY A 35 0.91 3.56 0.93
CA GLY A 35 1.37 4.94 1.01
C GLY A 35 2.04 5.29 2.34
N ILE A 36 2.07 4.35 3.30
CA ILE A 36 2.70 4.50 4.62
C ILE A 36 3.75 3.40 4.83
N SER A 37 5.03 3.78 4.82
CA SER A 37 6.14 2.81 4.92
C SER A 37 6.13 1.97 6.21
N SER A 38 5.75 2.58 7.34
CA SER A 38 5.66 1.89 8.63
C SER A 38 4.56 0.83 8.63
N LEU A 39 3.39 1.17 8.07
CA LEU A 39 2.27 0.24 7.92
C LEU A 39 2.64 -0.91 6.98
N ASP A 40 3.21 -0.61 5.82
CA ASP A 40 3.64 -1.63 4.85
C ASP A 40 4.58 -2.64 5.48
N THR A 41 5.58 -2.17 6.24
CA THR A 41 6.51 -3.04 6.96
C THR A 41 5.79 -3.90 8.00
N PHE A 42 4.84 -3.32 8.72
CA PHE A 42 4.06 -4.01 9.74
C PHE A 42 3.17 -5.13 9.17
N ILE A 43 2.57 -4.93 7.99
CA ILE A 43 1.66 -5.91 7.38
C ILE A 43 2.32 -6.92 6.43
N GLY A 44 3.65 -6.86 6.27
CA GLY A 44 4.39 -7.80 5.44
C GLY A 44 4.76 -7.27 4.05
N GLU A 45 5.31 -6.06 4.01
CA GLU A 45 5.84 -5.35 2.83
C GLU A 45 4.76 -4.74 1.91
N GLY A 46 3.54 -4.58 2.41
CA GLY A 46 2.45 -3.91 1.71
C GLY A 46 1.24 -4.79 1.46
N LEU A 47 0.42 -4.37 0.51
CA LEU A 47 -0.92 -4.91 0.23
C LEU A 47 -0.91 -5.84 -0.98
N PRO A 48 -1.29 -7.12 -0.84
CA PRO A 48 -1.39 -8.02 -1.98
C PRO A 48 -2.44 -7.56 -3.00
N ILE A 49 -2.09 -7.60 -4.28
CA ILE A 49 -3.04 -7.28 -5.36
C ILE A 49 -4.20 -8.28 -5.35
N GLY A 50 -5.44 -7.77 -5.47
CA GLY A 50 -6.66 -8.58 -5.40
C GLY A 50 -7.12 -8.92 -3.98
N SER A 51 -6.48 -8.36 -2.96
CA SER A 51 -6.94 -8.47 -1.57
C SER A 51 -8.00 -7.43 -1.22
N LEU A 52 -8.71 -7.67 -0.11
CA LEU A 52 -9.61 -6.72 0.51
C LEU A 52 -9.04 -6.32 1.87
N VAL A 53 -8.93 -5.02 2.10
CA VAL A 53 -8.44 -4.45 3.36
C VAL A 53 -9.59 -3.76 4.06
N LEU A 54 -9.75 -4.02 5.35
CA LEU A 54 -10.74 -3.37 6.19
C LEU A 54 -10.04 -2.68 7.35
N ILE A 55 -10.25 -1.37 7.46
CA ILE A 55 -9.71 -0.55 8.55
C ILE A 55 -10.86 -0.28 9.51
N TYR A 56 -10.71 -0.74 10.74
CA TYR A 56 -11.64 -0.43 11.82
C TYR A 56 -11.11 0.73 12.66
N GLU A 57 -12.00 1.66 12.96
CA GLU A 57 -11.71 2.85 13.72
C GLU A 57 -12.55 2.87 14.99
N ASP A 58 -11.95 3.30 16.10
CA ASP A 58 -12.69 3.61 17.32
C ASP A 58 -13.44 4.95 17.18
N LYS A 59 -14.48 5.16 18.00
CA LYS A 59 -15.46 6.25 17.89
C LYS A 59 -14.87 7.67 17.89
N TYR A 60 -13.67 7.84 18.41
CA TYR A 60 -13.03 9.16 18.57
C TYR A 60 -11.76 9.34 17.72
N SER A 61 -11.40 8.34 16.92
CA SER A 61 -10.25 8.41 16.02
C SER A 61 -10.68 8.84 14.61
N THR A 62 -9.75 9.42 13.85
CA THR A 62 -9.91 9.74 12.42
C THR A 62 -8.75 9.23 11.55
N ILE A 63 -7.93 8.34 12.11
CA ILE A 63 -6.78 7.68 11.49
C ILE A 63 -7.20 6.87 10.26
N SER A 64 -8.39 6.25 10.25
CA SER A 64 -8.79 5.43 9.10
C SER A 64 -8.93 6.24 7.82
N ASP A 65 -9.43 7.47 7.92
CA ASP A 65 -9.54 8.40 6.81
C ASP A 65 -8.15 8.83 6.32
N SER A 66 -7.23 9.10 7.23
CA SER A 66 -5.83 9.40 6.88
C SER A 66 -5.18 8.24 6.13
N ILE A 67 -5.29 7.00 6.63
CA ILE A 67 -4.73 5.81 5.93
C ILE A 67 -5.35 5.64 4.55
N LEU A 68 -6.68 5.78 4.43
CA LEU A 68 -7.38 5.69 3.15
C LEU A 68 -6.83 6.72 2.16
N ARG A 69 -6.67 7.97 2.59
CA ARG A 69 -6.12 9.04 1.73
C ARG A 69 -4.68 8.74 1.29
N CYS A 70 -3.86 8.12 2.13
CA CYS A 70 -2.53 7.68 1.73
C CYS A 70 -2.57 6.65 0.61
N TYR A 71 -3.44 5.67 0.76
CA TYR A 71 -3.61 4.64 -0.25
C TYR A 71 -4.08 5.22 -1.58
N LEU A 72 -5.02 6.18 -1.53
CA LEU A 72 -5.48 6.89 -2.72
C LEU A 72 -4.36 7.73 -3.37
N SER A 73 -3.60 8.48 -2.57
CA SER A 73 -2.47 9.28 -3.05
C SER A 73 -1.39 8.41 -3.70
N GLU A 74 -1.07 7.25 -3.13
CA GLU A 74 -0.12 6.29 -3.71
C GLU A 74 -0.62 5.76 -5.06
N GLY A 75 -1.91 5.45 -5.17
CA GLY A 75 -2.54 5.07 -6.44
C GLY A 75 -2.44 6.18 -7.50
N ILE A 76 -2.75 7.43 -7.13
CA ILE A 76 -2.65 8.59 -8.04
C ILE A 76 -1.20 8.79 -8.51
N TYR A 77 -0.24 8.74 -7.59
CA TYR A 77 1.18 8.90 -7.90
C TYR A 77 1.67 7.85 -8.90
N ASN A 78 1.20 6.62 -8.77
CA ASN A 78 1.54 5.51 -9.66
C ASN A 78 0.63 5.39 -10.89
N LYS A 79 -0.32 6.31 -11.08
CA LYS A 79 -1.29 6.34 -12.19
C LYS A 79 -2.17 5.09 -12.24
N HIS A 80 -2.58 4.59 -11.08
CA HIS A 80 -3.61 3.55 -10.97
C HIS A 80 -4.99 4.17 -11.16
N ASP A 81 -5.90 3.41 -11.76
CA ASP A 81 -7.31 3.79 -11.83
C ASP A 81 -7.95 3.61 -10.45
N LEU A 82 -8.60 4.66 -9.95
CA LEU A 82 -9.23 4.66 -8.63
C LEU A 82 -10.74 4.75 -8.76
N PHE A 83 -11.45 3.94 -7.98
CA PHE A 83 -12.89 4.04 -7.79
C PHE A 83 -13.19 4.31 -6.33
N ILE A 84 -13.88 5.42 -6.07
CA ILE A 84 -14.17 5.89 -4.72
C ILE A 84 -15.69 5.91 -4.56
N SER A 85 -16.16 5.20 -3.55
CA SER A 85 -17.56 5.21 -3.13
C SER A 85 -17.62 5.60 -1.67
N ALA A 86 -18.09 6.81 -1.38
CA ALA A 86 -18.22 7.32 -0.03
C ALA A 86 -19.68 7.66 0.27
N LEU A 87 -20.12 7.36 1.50
CA LEU A 87 -21.48 7.66 1.94
C LEU A 87 -21.63 9.06 2.53
N ARG A 88 -20.55 9.64 3.08
CA ARG A 88 -20.63 10.84 3.94
C ARG A 88 -19.70 11.97 3.51
N ASN A 89 -18.42 11.69 3.35
CA ASN A 89 -17.40 12.69 3.01
C ASN A 89 -16.65 12.24 1.75
N ASP A 90 -16.29 13.19 0.87
CA ASP A 90 -15.44 12.88 -0.28
C ASP A 90 -13.96 12.85 0.17
N PRO A 91 -13.29 11.68 0.14
CA PRO A 91 -11.90 11.57 0.59
C PRO A 91 -10.91 12.21 -0.41
N THR A 92 -11.36 12.69 -1.57
CA THR A 92 -10.49 13.29 -2.59
C THR A 92 -10.18 14.77 -2.35
N GLU A 93 -10.97 15.47 -1.54
CA GLU A 93 -10.85 16.92 -1.35
C GLU A 93 -9.52 17.33 -0.68
N ASN A 94 -8.95 16.45 0.15
CA ASN A 94 -7.74 16.71 0.92
C ASN A 94 -6.77 15.53 0.82
N LEU A 95 -6.40 15.17 -0.41
CA LEU A 95 -5.40 14.15 -0.66
C LEU A 95 -4.01 14.66 -0.22
N PRO A 96 -3.33 13.92 0.66
CA PRO A 96 -2.06 14.33 1.20
C PRO A 96 -1.02 14.39 0.08
N THR A 97 -0.39 15.56 -0.01
CA THR A 97 0.80 15.75 -0.85
C THR A 97 2.02 15.24 -0.07
N LYS A 98 3.07 14.78 -0.76
CA LYS A 98 4.30 14.21 -0.14
C LYS A 98 4.92 15.02 1.02
N GLU A 99 4.56 16.29 1.19
CA GLU A 99 5.07 17.20 2.21
C GLU A 99 4.32 17.12 3.55
N GLU A 100 3.02 16.78 3.58
CA GLU A 100 2.22 16.75 4.81
C GLU A 100 2.56 15.57 5.72
N TYR A 101 3.01 14.45 5.17
CA TYR A 101 3.35 13.24 5.93
C TYR A 101 4.47 13.42 6.93
N LYS A 102 5.43 14.30 6.63
CA LYS A 102 6.54 14.56 7.54
C LYS A 102 6.09 15.25 8.82
N LEU A 103 4.93 15.92 8.83
CA LEU A 103 4.45 16.64 10.01
C LEU A 103 3.75 15.69 10.99
N ILE A 104 2.93 14.76 10.49
CA ILE A 104 2.18 13.81 11.33
C ILE A 104 3.11 12.83 12.06
N ASP A 105 4.16 12.34 11.38
CA ASP A 105 5.18 11.49 12.02
C ASP A 105 5.98 12.24 13.10
N ASN A 106 6.16 13.55 12.97
CA ASN A 106 6.83 14.36 13.98
C ASN A 106 5.93 14.66 15.19
N ASP A 107 4.62 14.80 14.98
CA ASP A 107 3.68 15.09 16.06
C ASP A 107 3.45 13.85 16.95
N LEU A 108 3.41 12.64 16.39
CA LEU A 108 3.33 11.39 17.17
C LEU A 108 4.61 11.07 17.96
N ASN A 109 5.77 11.54 17.49
CA ASN A 109 7.04 11.37 18.17
C ASN A 109 7.29 12.44 19.25
N ASN A 110 6.58 13.58 19.22
CA ASN A 110 6.68 14.65 20.22
C ASN A 110 5.71 14.52 21.40
N GLU A 111 4.78 13.55 21.39
CA GLU A 111 3.90 13.27 22.54
C GLU A 111 4.49 12.27 23.55
N ASN A 112 5.74 11.82 23.36
CA ASN A 112 6.42 10.87 24.24
C ASN A 112 7.66 11.43 24.98
N ASP A 113 7.84 12.75 25.05
CA ASP A 113 8.86 13.42 25.90
C ASP A 113 8.22 14.28 27.01
#